data_AF-R6TU45-F1
#
_entry.id   AF-R6TU45-F1
#
_cell.length_a   1.000
_cell.length_b   1.000
_cell.length_c   1.000
_cell.angle_alpha   90.00
_cell.angle_beta   90.00
_cell.angle_gamma   90.00
#
_symmetry.space_group_name_H-M   'P 1'
#
loop_
_entity.id
_entity.type
_entity.pdbx_description
1 polymer ?
#
loop_
_entity_poly.entity_id
_entity_poly.type
_entity_poly.pdbx_seq_one_letter_code
_entity_poly.pdbx_strand_id
1 'polypeptide(L)'
;MTVLGQSKSDILRNEYISAFVNCDSPHYRKFIEQKRMFTDGMCYVGYLWDCLLNMDVISEYRAKMMLTEKRDVFIMWDIHSCERIFIPDYWKYPKTSVLYTGEWSDSLMSDLPEDLYLFDETFMWSVIFTHETNDKGRRYCLYAEGRGNEY
;
A
#
# COMPACT_ATOMS: atom_id res chain seq x y z
N MET A 1 -10.29 4.84 13.32
CA MET A 1 -10.09 4.19 12.01
C MET A 1 -11.44 3.71 11.49
N THR A 2 -11.68 3.87 10.19
CA THR A 2 -12.95 3.52 9.52
C THR A 2 -12.64 2.76 8.23
N VAL A 3 -13.32 1.64 8.01
CA VAL A 3 -13.28 0.92 6.72
C VAL A 3 -14.16 1.67 5.72
N LEU A 4 -13.61 2.07 4.58
CA LEU A 4 -14.38 2.78 3.55
C LEU A 4 -15.25 1.81 2.74
N GLY A 5 -16.36 2.31 2.20
CA GLY A 5 -17.19 1.54 1.27
C GLY A 5 -16.43 1.15 0.00
N GLN A 6 -16.84 0.06 -0.64
CA GLN A 6 -16.13 -0.53 -1.78
C GLN A 6 -15.92 0.47 -2.93
N SER A 7 -16.96 1.20 -3.34
CA SER A 7 -16.84 2.20 -4.43
C SER A 7 -15.80 3.30 -4.13
N LYS A 8 -15.73 3.78 -2.89
CA LYS A 8 -14.73 4.79 -2.49
C LYS A 8 -13.33 4.17 -2.44
N SER A 9 -13.22 2.93 -1.96
CA SER A 9 -11.97 2.20 -1.94
C SER A 9 -11.42 2.00 -3.35
N ASP A 10 -12.26 1.60 -4.30
CA ASP A 10 -11.85 1.40 -5.70
C ASP A 10 -11.35 2.69 -6.35
N ILE A 11 -12.03 3.81 -6.12
CA ILE A 11 -11.59 5.14 -6.60
C ILE A 11 -10.21 5.47 -6.03
N LEU A 12 -10.04 5.44 -4.71
CA LEU A 12 -8.78 5.80 -4.06
C LEU A 12 -7.61 4.89 -4.48
N ARG A 13 -7.85 3.60 -4.67
CA ARG A 13 -6.82 2.66 -5.16
C ARG A 13 -6.40 2.99 -6.59
N ASN A 14 -7.35 3.29 -7.47
CA ASN A 14 -7.04 3.64 -8.85
C ASN A 14 -6.27 4.97 -8.93
N GLU A 15 -6.68 5.99 -8.17
CA GLU A 15 -5.97 7.26 -8.08
C GLU A 15 -4.54 7.07 -7.52
N TYR A 16 -4.38 6.24 -6.48
CA TYR A 16 -3.06 5.90 -5.96
C TYR A 16 -2.18 5.26 -7.03
N ILE A 17 -2.69 4.25 -7.72
CA ILE A 17 -1.94 3.53 -8.77
C ILE A 17 -1.54 4.53 -9.88
N SER A 18 -2.45 5.40 -10.29
CA SER A 18 -2.18 6.45 -11.29
C SER A 18 -1.07 7.42 -10.84
N ALA A 19 -1.11 7.86 -9.57
CA ALA A 19 -0.21 8.87 -9.04
C ALA A 19 1.20 8.34 -8.73
N PHE A 20 1.32 7.10 -8.25
CA PHE A 20 2.55 6.56 -7.67
C PHE A 20 3.16 5.37 -8.42
N VAL A 21 2.42 4.67 -9.29
CA VAL A 21 2.86 3.39 -9.85
C VAL A 21 3.14 3.47 -11.35
N ASN A 22 4.30 2.97 -11.77
CA ASN A 22 4.68 2.80 -13.16
C ASN A 22 3.95 1.62 -13.81
N CYS A 23 2.75 1.91 -14.30
CA CYS A 23 1.89 0.94 -14.98
C CYS A 23 2.47 0.45 -16.34
N ASP A 24 3.47 1.15 -16.88
CA ASP A 24 4.12 0.77 -18.13
C ASP A 24 5.29 -0.21 -17.96
N SER A 25 5.71 -0.47 -16.72
CA SER A 25 6.81 -1.38 -16.46
C SER A 25 6.46 -2.82 -16.88
N PRO A 26 7.41 -3.59 -17.44
CA PRO A 26 7.18 -5.00 -17.75
C PRO A 26 6.78 -5.82 -16.52
N HIS A 27 7.27 -5.44 -15.34
CA HIS A 27 6.90 -6.08 -14.08
C HIS A 27 5.42 -5.87 -13.77
N TYR A 28 4.94 -4.62 -13.80
CA TYR A 28 3.54 -4.29 -13.54
C TYR A 28 2.59 -5.07 -14.46
N ARG A 29 2.81 -5.00 -15.79
CA ARG A 29 1.96 -5.68 -16.77
C ARG A 29 1.92 -7.19 -16.58
N LYS A 30 3.04 -7.79 -16.18
CA LYS A 30 3.14 -9.25 -16.02
C LYS A 30 2.54 -9.75 -14.70
N PHE A 31 2.71 -9.00 -13.61
CA PHE A 31 2.46 -9.52 -12.26
C PHE A 31 1.35 -8.80 -11.49
N ILE A 32 0.93 -7.60 -11.92
CA ILE A 32 0.00 -6.73 -11.19
C ILE A 32 -1.24 -6.40 -12.01
N GLU A 33 -1.08 -5.99 -13.27
CA GLU A 33 -2.16 -5.53 -14.15
C GLU A 33 -3.31 -6.53 -14.27
N GLN A 34 -2.99 -7.82 -14.38
CA GLN A 34 -3.98 -8.88 -14.50
C GLN A 34 -4.13 -9.64 -13.18
N LYS A 35 -5.32 -9.55 -12.59
CA LYS A 35 -5.72 -10.42 -11.48
C LYS A 35 -6.04 -11.82 -11.99
N ARG A 36 -5.69 -12.83 -11.21
CA ARG A 36 -5.98 -14.24 -11.45
C ARG A 36 -6.97 -14.74 -10.41
N MET A 37 -7.75 -15.76 -10.77
CA MET A 37 -8.66 -16.40 -9.82
C MET A 37 -7.86 -17.30 -8.87
N PHE A 38 -8.06 -17.09 -7.57
CA PHE A 38 -7.60 -17.96 -6.48
C PHE A 38 -8.79 -18.41 -5.63
N THR A 39 -8.57 -19.32 -4.70
CA THR A 39 -9.60 -19.81 -3.75
C THR A 39 -10.25 -18.69 -2.94
N ASP A 40 -9.54 -17.60 -2.70
CA ASP A 40 -10.00 -16.43 -1.95
C ASP A 40 -10.30 -15.21 -2.86
N GLY A 41 -10.49 -15.44 -4.17
CA GLY A 41 -10.94 -14.44 -5.14
C GLY A 41 -9.85 -13.91 -6.08
N MET A 42 -10.17 -12.81 -6.78
CA MET A 42 -9.30 -12.23 -7.80
C MET A 42 -8.12 -11.47 -7.16
N CYS A 43 -6.91 -11.98 -7.32
CA CYS A 43 -5.69 -11.42 -6.73
C CYS A 43 -4.58 -11.27 -7.79
N TYR A 44 -3.63 -10.37 -7.56
CA TYR A 44 -2.41 -10.30 -8.36
C TYR A 44 -1.24 -10.97 -7.61
N VAL A 45 -0.09 -11.09 -8.28
CA VAL A 45 1.03 -11.93 -7.81
C VAL A 45 2.35 -11.18 -7.59
N GLY A 46 2.44 -9.89 -7.95
CA GLY A 46 3.57 -9.01 -7.63
C GLY A 46 3.18 -7.89 -6.67
N TYR A 47 4.13 -7.05 -6.26
CA TYR A 47 3.91 -5.99 -5.26
C TYR A 47 3.85 -4.61 -5.92
N LEU A 48 2.95 -3.73 -5.49
CA LEU A 48 2.90 -2.36 -6.07
C LEU A 48 4.22 -1.60 -5.82
N TRP A 49 4.87 -1.86 -4.68
CA TRP A 49 6.13 -1.21 -4.32
C TRP A 49 7.30 -1.53 -5.26
N ASP A 50 7.26 -2.65 -5.99
CA ASP A 50 8.24 -2.98 -7.05
C ASP A 50 8.13 -2.03 -8.27
N CYS A 51 7.02 -1.32 -8.38
CA CYS A 51 6.66 -0.50 -9.53
C CYS A 51 6.52 0.98 -9.17
N LEU A 52 6.98 1.43 -8.00
CA LEU A 52 6.84 2.83 -7.59
C LEU A 52 7.65 3.78 -8.48
N LEU A 53 7.08 4.96 -8.70
CA LEU A 53 7.71 6.13 -9.31
C LEU A 53 8.30 7.01 -8.22
N ASN A 54 9.39 7.72 -8.54
CA ASN A 54 9.99 8.76 -7.69
C ASN A 54 10.13 8.34 -6.21
N MET A 55 10.72 7.16 -5.98
CA MET A 55 10.82 6.57 -4.64
C MET A 55 12.21 6.75 -4.03
N ASP A 56 12.22 6.94 -2.72
CA ASP A 56 13.39 6.92 -1.86
C ASP A 56 13.27 5.84 -0.79
N VAL A 57 14.38 5.13 -0.55
CA VAL A 57 14.47 4.21 0.59
C VAL A 57 14.68 5.01 1.87
N ILE A 58 13.80 4.81 2.84
CA ILE A 58 13.85 5.51 4.14
C ILE A 58 13.87 4.50 5.30
N SER A 59 14.35 4.94 6.46
CA SER A 59 14.27 4.11 7.66
C SER A 59 12.84 4.06 8.20
N GLU A 60 12.49 2.96 8.88
CA GLU A 60 11.20 2.84 9.56
C GLU A 60 10.95 4.00 10.55
N TYR A 61 12.00 4.43 11.26
CA TYR A 61 11.93 5.61 12.15
C TYR A 61 11.53 6.87 11.38
N ARG A 62 12.15 7.14 10.22
CA ARG A 62 11.81 8.30 9.39
C ARG A 62 10.39 8.19 8.85
N ALA A 63 9.98 7.01 8.38
CA ALA A 63 8.62 6.74 7.90
C ALA A 63 7.57 7.08 8.96
N LYS A 64 7.78 6.60 10.19
CA LYS A 64 6.91 6.87 11.34
C LYS A 64 6.88 8.35 11.72
N MET A 65 8.05 9.00 11.78
CA MET A 65 8.14 10.45 12.03
C MET A 65 7.33 11.25 11.01
N MET A 66 7.47 10.94 9.72
CA MET A 66 6.70 11.63 8.67
C MET A 66 5.19 11.48 8.88
N LEU A 67 4.72 10.30 9.28
CA LEU A 67 3.30 10.04 9.54
C LEU A 67 2.74 10.78 10.77
N THR A 68 3.58 11.10 11.77
CA THR A 68 3.12 11.91 12.93
C THR A 68 2.73 13.33 12.57
N GLU A 69 3.21 13.83 11.42
CA GLU A 69 2.91 15.17 10.91
C GLU A 69 1.70 15.17 9.93
N LYS A 70 1.16 13.99 9.61
CA LYS A 70 0.06 13.83 8.64
C LYS A 70 -1.28 13.69 9.34
N ARG A 71 -2.30 14.16 8.66
CA ARG A 71 -3.70 13.99 9.04
C ARG A 71 -4.49 13.41 7.87
N ASP A 72 -5.66 12.90 8.18
CA ASP A 72 -6.63 12.39 7.20
C ASP A 72 -6.00 11.34 6.27
N VAL A 73 -5.40 10.34 6.91
CA VAL A 73 -4.57 9.32 6.25
C VAL A 73 -5.44 8.15 5.78
N PHE A 74 -5.26 7.80 4.51
CA PHE A 74 -5.76 6.59 3.89
C PHE A 74 -4.71 5.48 3.94
N ILE A 75 -5.16 4.25 4.13
CA ILE A 75 -4.31 3.07 4.23
C ILE A 75 -4.86 1.99 3.31
N MET A 76 -3.98 1.43 2.48
CA MET A 76 -4.28 0.25 1.67
C MET A 76 -3.10 -0.72 1.68
N TRP A 77 -3.29 -1.89 1.08
CA TRP A 77 -2.29 -2.95 1.01
C TRP A 77 -2.41 -3.76 -0.29
N ASP A 78 -1.48 -4.67 -0.52
CA ASP A 78 -1.46 -5.51 -1.72
C ASP A 78 -2.61 -6.54 -1.78
N ILE A 79 -3.16 -6.76 -2.98
CA ILE A 79 -4.25 -7.73 -3.21
C ILE A 79 -3.65 -9.10 -3.53
N HIS A 80 -3.15 -9.78 -2.50
CA HIS A 80 -2.60 -11.14 -2.60
C HIS A 80 -3.59 -12.23 -2.19
N SER A 81 -3.33 -13.46 -2.63
CA SER A 81 -4.09 -14.63 -2.21
C SER A 81 -3.52 -15.23 -0.94
N CYS A 82 -4.38 -15.77 -0.07
CA CYS A 82 -3.98 -16.62 1.05
C CYS A 82 -3.20 -17.88 0.61
N GLU A 83 -3.31 -18.30 -0.65
CA GLU A 83 -2.47 -19.38 -1.21
C GLU A 83 -0.99 -18.99 -1.30
N ARG A 84 -0.69 -17.69 -1.20
CA ARG A 84 0.66 -17.12 -1.24
C ARG A 84 1.10 -16.54 0.10
N ILE A 85 0.15 -16.30 1.02
CA ILE A 85 0.42 -15.74 2.34
C ILE A 85 0.07 -16.80 3.40
N PHE A 86 1.10 -17.40 3.99
CA PHE A 86 0.96 -18.51 4.95
C PHE A 86 0.78 -18.04 6.40
N ILE A 87 0.24 -16.84 6.60
CA ILE A 87 -0.03 -16.26 7.92
C ILE A 87 -1.51 -16.52 8.26
N PRO A 88 -1.84 -17.20 9.38
CA PRO A 88 -3.22 -17.40 9.81
C PRO A 88 -3.94 -16.07 10.07
N ASP A 89 -5.23 -16.00 9.72
CA ASP A 89 -6.09 -14.83 9.96
C ASP A 89 -5.52 -13.50 9.45
N TYR A 90 -4.72 -13.56 8.37
CA TYR A 90 -4.00 -12.42 7.80
C TYR A 90 -4.94 -11.29 7.33
N TRP A 91 -6.05 -11.66 6.69
CA TRP A 91 -7.02 -10.70 6.15
C TRP A 91 -8.09 -10.35 7.19
N LYS A 92 -7.80 -9.39 8.08
CA LYS A 92 -8.80 -8.80 8.99
C LYS A 92 -9.86 -7.95 8.27
N TYR A 93 -9.50 -7.39 7.11
CA TYR A 93 -10.34 -6.54 6.27
C TYR A 93 -10.33 -7.05 4.82
N PRO A 94 -11.36 -6.77 4.00
CA PRO A 94 -11.38 -7.18 2.59
C PRO A 94 -10.18 -6.60 1.84
N LYS A 95 -9.53 -7.42 1.00
CA LYS A 95 -8.28 -7.08 0.29
C LYS A 95 -8.32 -5.80 -0.55
N THR A 96 -9.49 -5.46 -1.05
CA THR A 96 -9.75 -4.28 -1.89
C THR A 96 -10.09 -3.03 -1.09
N SER A 97 -10.18 -3.13 0.24
CA SER A 97 -10.59 -2.01 1.09
C SER A 97 -9.50 -0.95 1.17
N VAL A 98 -9.93 0.28 1.41
CA VAL A 98 -9.10 1.37 1.91
C VAL A 98 -9.64 1.75 3.29
N LEU A 99 -8.73 1.95 4.24
CA LEU A 99 -9.07 2.44 5.57
C LEU A 99 -8.79 3.92 5.66
N TYR A 100 -9.51 4.61 6.54
CA TYR A 100 -9.30 6.01 6.87
C TYR A 100 -9.00 6.16 8.36
N THR A 101 -8.05 7.02 8.69
CA THR A 101 -7.79 7.47 10.06
C THR A 101 -7.45 8.96 10.07
N GLY A 102 -7.91 9.69 11.09
CA GLY A 102 -7.55 11.11 11.22
C GLY A 102 -6.07 11.30 11.51
N GLU A 103 -5.46 10.39 12.26
CA GLU A 103 -4.03 10.40 12.60
C GLU A 103 -3.48 8.96 12.60
N TRP A 104 -2.21 8.79 12.24
CA TRP A 104 -1.53 7.50 12.28
C TRP A 104 -1.17 7.10 13.73
N SER A 105 -1.30 5.82 14.04
CA SER A 105 -0.78 5.22 15.26
C SER A 105 -0.05 3.92 14.92
N ASP A 106 1.17 3.75 15.44
CA ASP A 106 1.96 2.53 15.28
C ASP A 106 1.23 1.28 15.77
N SER A 107 0.32 1.43 16.74
CA SER A 107 -0.51 0.32 17.23
C SER A 107 -1.47 -0.23 16.17
N LEU A 108 -1.81 0.55 15.14
CA LEU A 108 -2.64 0.07 14.03
C LEU A 108 -1.88 -0.94 13.17
N MET A 109 -0.55 -0.83 13.08
CA MET A 109 0.25 -1.65 12.18
C MET A 109 0.16 -3.15 12.51
N SER A 110 0.01 -3.52 13.79
CA SER A 110 -0.16 -4.92 14.21
C SER A 110 -1.51 -5.54 13.82
N ASP A 111 -2.50 -4.69 13.47
CA ASP A 111 -3.84 -5.12 13.10
C ASP A 111 -4.08 -5.12 11.58
N LEU A 112 -3.06 -4.79 10.80
CA LEU A 112 -3.14 -4.70 9.36
C LEU A 112 -2.31 -5.81 8.70
N PRO A 113 -2.63 -6.19 7.46
CA PRO A 113 -1.74 -7.03 6.65
C PRO A 113 -0.39 -6.31 6.41
N GLU A 114 0.59 -7.06 5.93
CA GLU A 114 1.86 -6.49 5.46
C GLU A 114 1.68 -5.71 4.14
N ASP A 115 2.75 -5.06 3.70
CA ASP A 115 2.80 -4.19 2.51
C ASP A 115 1.78 -3.05 2.56
N LEU A 116 1.98 -2.12 3.50
CA LEU A 116 1.09 -0.99 3.74
C LEU A 116 1.48 0.21 2.90
N TYR A 117 0.50 0.85 2.28
CA TYR A 117 0.62 2.09 1.53
C TYR A 117 -0.23 3.15 2.23
N LEU A 118 0.43 4.18 2.78
CA LEU A 118 -0.21 5.29 3.48
C LEU A 118 -0.10 6.56 2.64
N PHE A 119 -1.19 7.30 2.51
CA PHE A 119 -1.32 8.49 1.66
C PHE A 119 -2.48 9.35 2.15
N ASP A 120 -2.67 10.53 1.55
CA ASP A 120 -3.86 11.37 1.76
C ASP A 120 -4.57 11.66 0.42
N GLU A 121 -5.64 12.45 0.46
CA GLU A 121 -6.42 12.81 -0.72
C GLU A 121 -5.65 13.65 -1.77
N THR A 122 -4.48 14.19 -1.42
CA THR A 122 -3.68 14.99 -2.36
C THR A 122 -2.91 14.11 -3.34
N PHE A 123 -2.68 12.84 -2.99
CA PHE A 123 -1.81 11.92 -3.73
C PHE A 123 -0.42 12.50 -4.04
N MET A 124 0.07 13.44 -3.23
CA MET A 124 1.39 14.05 -3.42
C MET A 124 2.51 13.28 -2.70
N TRP A 125 2.16 12.43 -1.75
CA TRP A 125 3.12 11.65 -0.98
C TRP A 125 2.55 10.28 -0.62
N SER A 126 3.43 9.30 -0.49
CA SER A 126 3.10 8.05 0.15
C SER A 126 4.25 7.52 0.99
N VAL A 127 3.92 6.96 2.16
CA VAL A 127 4.83 6.17 2.99
C VAL A 127 4.44 4.71 2.86
N ILE A 128 5.41 3.86 2.54
CA ILE A 128 5.20 2.42 2.31
C ILE A 128 6.00 1.62 3.35
N PHE A 129 5.32 0.71 4.03
CA PHE A 129 5.94 -0.30 4.90
C PHE A 129 5.84 -1.66 4.22
N THR A 130 6.95 -2.15 3.66
CA THR A 130 6.96 -3.48 3.02
C THR A 130 7.06 -4.60 4.07
N HIS A 131 6.79 -5.84 3.65
CA HIS A 131 7.10 -7.04 4.42
C HIS A 131 8.61 -7.37 4.45
N GLU A 132 9.40 -6.79 3.54
CA GLU A 132 10.82 -7.09 3.40
C GLU A 132 11.67 -6.47 4.51
N THR A 133 12.81 -7.11 4.78
CA THR A 133 13.85 -6.59 5.68
C THR A 133 15.21 -6.57 4.99
N ASN A 134 16.03 -5.60 5.33
CA ASN A 134 17.42 -5.57 4.85
C ASN A 134 18.31 -6.59 5.62
N ASP A 135 19.57 -6.72 5.19
CA ASP A 135 20.56 -7.62 5.81
C ASP A 135 20.78 -7.43 7.32
N LYS A 136 20.31 -6.32 7.89
CA LYS A 136 20.39 -6.01 9.33
C LYS A 136 19.08 -6.30 10.07
N GLY A 137 18.12 -6.96 9.42
CA GLY A 137 16.80 -7.27 9.95
C GLY A 137 15.91 -6.04 10.16
N ARG A 138 16.22 -4.91 9.52
CA ARG A 138 15.39 -3.69 9.61
C ARG A 138 14.42 -3.66 8.45
N ARG A 139 13.15 -3.33 8.72
CA ARG A 139 12.11 -3.22 7.71
C ARG A 139 12.53 -2.29 6.57
N TYR A 140 12.26 -2.71 5.35
CA TYR A 140 12.45 -1.92 4.15
C TYR A 140 11.23 -1.00 3.96
N CYS A 141 11.44 0.30 4.14
CA CYS A 141 10.40 1.31 4.01
C CYS A 141 10.73 2.25 2.85
N LEU A 142 9.69 2.77 2.21
CA LEU A 142 9.82 3.67 1.07
C LEU A 142 9.02 4.95 1.31
N TYR A 143 9.51 6.03 0.72
CA TYR A 143 8.77 7.25 0.51
C TYR A 143 8.62 7.45 -1.00
N ALA A 144 7.42 7.76 -1.47
CA ALA A 144 7.17 8.06 -2.87
C ALA A 144 6.57 9.47 -3.00
N GLU A 145 7.11 10.26 -3.92
CA GLU A 145 6.54 11.53 -4.33
C GLU A 145 5.55 11.29 -5.48
N GLY A 146 4.31 11.75 -5.28
CA GLY A 146 3.28 11.63 -6.30
C GLY A 146 3.55 12.58 -7.45
N ARG A 147 3.14 12.21 -8.67
CA ARG A 147 3.31 13.07 -9.85
C ARG A 147 2.58 14.41 -9.75
N GLY A 148 1.64 14.54 -8.81
CA GLY A 148 0.70 15.66 -8.77
C GLY A 148 -0.25 15.61 -9.97
N ASN A 149 -1.47 16.10 -9.79
CA ASN A 149 -2.31 16.37 -10.95
C ASN A 149 -1.74 17.60 -11.65
N GLU A 150 -1.00 17.40 -12.74
CA GLU A 150 -0.79 18.44 -13.74
C GLU A 150 -2.18 18.72 -14.37
N TYR A 151 -2.90 19.67 -13.79
CA TYR A 151 -4.14 20.21 -14.33
C TYR A 151 -3.88 21.09 -15.55
#